data_AF-A0A927VHD6-F1
#
_entry.id   AF-A0A927VHD6-F1
#
_cell.length_a   1.000
_cell.length_b   1.000
_cell.length_c   1.000
_cell.angle_alpha   90.00
_cell.angle_beta   90.00
_cell.angle_gamma   90.00
#
_symmetry.space_group_name_H-M   'P 1'
#
loop_
_entity.id
_entity.type
_entity.pdbx_description
1 polymer ?
#
loop_
_entity_poly.entity_id
_entity_poly.type
_entity_poly.pdbx_seq_one_letter_code
_entity_poly.pdbx_strand_id
1 'polypeptide(L)'
;MEDNKKKKRRAYLDDFRKTGGGEYEYKGAQYIWEGSKEEFRKQIMVIWGYAALMAVCIIGAGCLPVPSMINCVYVILPFTVCFICAVSVIWGICRLTYHGSSLRAYVYDATVEQVPMRAVGTIVGAGGTIAGELIYLVKNGFGEAVFSSVLFILLLAGAMAVLTFLRVEMLKMKWIRGV
;
A
#
# COMPACT_ATOMS: atom_id res chain seq x y z
N MET A 1 -11.99 20.37 -23.73
CA MET A 1 -10.67 20.12 -24.35
C MET A 1 -9.73 19.74 -23.22
N GLU A 2 -9.64 18.44 -22.91
CA GLU A 2 -8.74 17.93 -21.87
C GLU A 2 -7.30 17.95 -22.40
N ASP A 3 -6.48 18.82 -21.83
CA ASP A 3 -5.07 18.97 -22.18
C ASP A 3 -4.31 17.74 -21.67
N ASN A 4 -4.23 16.70 -22.51
CA ASN A 4 -3.47 15.48 -22.27
C ASN A 4 -1.96 15.76 -22.42
N LYS A 5 -1.42 16.62 -21.55
CA LYS A 5 0.01 16.83 -21.40
C LYS A 5 0.56 15.70 -20.54
N LYS A 6 1.39 14.84 -21.15
CA LYS A 6 2.22 13.85 -20.43
C LYS A 6 2.91 14.55 -19.23
N LYS A 7 2.53 14.18 -18.01
CA LYS A 7 3.15 14.67 -16.75
C LYS A 7 4.67 14.48 -16.85
N LYS A 8 5.43 15.57 -17.01
CA LYS A 8 6.90 15.52 -17.00
C LYS A 8 7.36 15.02 -15.62
N ARG A 9 8.29 14.05 -15.58
CA ARG A 9 8.80 13.40 -14.34
C ARG A 9 9.26 14.38 -13.25
N ARG A 10 9.66 15.61 -13.62
CA ARG A 10 10.18 16.64 -12.71
C ARG A 10 9.35 17.93 -12.68
N ALA A 11 8.09 17.88 -13.14
CA ALA A 11 7.23 19.08 -13.18
C ALA A 11 7.06 19.76 -11.80
N TYR A 12 7.15 18.98 -10.71
CA TYR A 12 7.08 19.53 -9.35
C TYR A 12 8.26 20.45 -8.98
N LEU A 13 9.37 20.42 -9.72
CA LEU A 13 10.50 21.32 -9.48
C LEU A 13 10.19 22.75 -9.92
N ASP A 14 9.28 22.91 -10.89
CA ASP A 14 8.89 24.23 -11.42
C ASP A 14 8.10 25.06 -10.37
N ASP A 15 7.56 24.39 -9.35
CA ASP A 15 6.87 24.99 -8.21
C ASP A 15 7.83 25.63 -7.19
N PHE A 16 9.13 25.34 -7.26
CA PHE A 16 10.14 25.96 -6.40
C PHE A 16 10.72 27.20 -7.08
N ARG A 17 10.46 28.37 -6.51
CA ARG A 17 10.99 29.65 -7.01
C ARG A 17 12.03 30.21 -6.07
N LYS A 18 13.09 30.78 -6.64
CA LYS A 18 14.15 31.44 -5.88
C LYS A 18 13.67 32.82 -5.43
N THR A 19 13.73 33.09 -4.14
CA THR A 19 13.48 34.39 -3.53
C THR A 19 14.65 35.33 -3.81
N GLY A 20 14.44 36.65 -3.74
CA GLY A 20 15.50 37.66 -4.01
C GLY A 20 16.77 37.51 -3.15
N GLY A 21 16.67 36.86 -1.98
CA GLY A 21 17.80 36.51 -1.11
C GLY A 21 18.51 35.19 -1.44
N GLY A 22 18.05 34.46 -2.46
CA GLY A 22 18.68 33.23 -2.94
C GLY A 22 18.12 31.91 -2.39
N GLU A 23 17.18 31.95 -1.45
CA GLU A 23 16.47 30.77 -0.93
C GLU A 23 15.39 30.27 -1.88
N TYR A 24 15.03 28.98 -1.80
CA TYR A 24 13.96 28.39 -2.62
C TYR A 24 12.66 28.28 -1.81
N GLU A 25 11.60 28.93 -2.29
CA GLU A 25 10.26 28.88 -1.71
C GLU A 25 9.33 28.02 -2.59
N TYR A 26 8.54 27.15 -1.97
CA TYR A 26 7.54 26.34 -2.67
C TYR A 26 6.27 27.17 -2.88
N LYS A 27 5.93 27.45 -4.14
CA LYS A 27 4.72 28.18 -4.55
C LYS A 27 3.70 27.30 -5.29
N GLY A 28 3.86 25.98 -5.21
CA GLY A 28 2.93 25.03 -5.80
C GLY A 28 1.71 24.79 -4.93
N ALA A 29 0.70 24.13 -5.50
CA ALA A 29 -0.53 23.81 -4.78
C ALA A 29 -0.25 22.92 -3.54
N GLN A 30 -1.07 23.12 -2.51
CA GLN A 30 -1.09 22.28 -1.32
C GLN A 30 -2.45 21.57 -1.22
N TYR A 31 -2.45 20.35 -0.71
CA TYR A 31 -3.65 19.57 -0.42
C TYR A 31 -3.82 19.53 1.09
N ILE A 32 -4.89 20.14 1.55
CA ILE A 32 -5.23 20.23 2.96
C ILE A 32 -6.39 19.28 3.23
N TRP A 33 -6.27 18.52 4.30
CA TRP A 33 -7.36 17.67 4.79
C TRP A 33 -8.61 18.51 5.07
N GLU A 34 -9.78 18.07 4.59
CA GLU A 34 -11.05 18.83 4.74
C GLU A 34 -11.54 18.89 6.21
N GLY A 35 -11.19 17.91 7.03
CA GLY A 35 -11.63 17.81 8.42
C GLY A 35 -10.71 18.45 9.46
N SER A 36 -11.05 18.24 10.73
CA SER A 36 -10.21 18.67 11.85
C SER A 36 -8.88 17.89 11.92
N LYS A 37 -7.85 18.50 12.50
CA LYS A 37 -6.58 17.81 12.80
C LYS A 37 -6.78 16.60 13.70
N GLU A 38 -7.78 16.63 14.58
CA GLU A 38 -8.10 15.48 15.45
C GLU A 38 -8.71 14.31 14.66
N GLU A 39 -9.57 14.61 13.70
CA GLU A 39 -10.17 13.62 12.81
C GLU A 39 -9.12 12.98 11.90
N PHE A 40 -8.19 13.79 11.39
CA PHE A 40 -7.05 13.28 10.62
C PHE A 40 -6.21 12.30 11.46
N ARG A 41 -5.91 12.63 12.72
CA ARG A 41 -5.17 11.72 13.63
C ARG A 41 -5.94 10.42 13.90
N LYS A 42 -7.26 10.49 14.08
CA LYS A 42 -8.09 9.29 14.25
C LYS A 42 -8.06 8.42 13.00
N GLN A 43 -8.20 9.03 11.83
CA GLN A 43 -8.19 8.29 10.58
C GLN A 43 -6.83 7.67 10.27
N ILE A 44 -5.72 8.38 10.52
CA ILE A 44 -4.38 7.81 10.33
C ILE A 44 -4.11 6.66 11.30
N MET A 45 -4.62 6.71 12.54
CA MET A 45 -4.55 5.59 13.48
C MET A 45 -5.32 4.37 12.97
N VAL A 46 -6.51 4.55 12.39
CA VAL A 46 -7.28 3.47 11.78
C VAL A 46 -6.51 2.85 10.61
N ILE A 47 -5.93 3.68 9.74
CA ILE A 47 -5.11 3.21 8.61
C ILE A 47 -3.88 2.44 9.09
N TRP A 48 -3.21 2.93 10.13
CA TRP A 48 -2.11 2.22 10.78
C TRP A 48 -2.55 0.90 11.40
N GLY A 49 -3.76 0.83 11.99
CA GLY A 49 -4.34 -0.40 12.50
C GLY A 49 -4.48 -1.46 11.41
N TYR A 50 -5.02 -1.09 10.25
CA TYR A 50 -5.08 -2.00 9.09
C TYR A 50 -3.69 -2.35 8.56
N ALA A 51 -2.76 -1.40 8.49
CA ALA A 51 -1.40 -1.65 8.01
C ALA A 51 -0.63 -2.62 8.91
N ALA A 52 -0.77 -2.48 10.24
CA ALA A 52 -0.18 -3.37 11.23
C ALA A 52 -0.80 -4.77 11.12
N LEU A 53 -2.12 -4.87 11.02
CA LEU A 53 -2.81 -6.15 10.87
C LEU A 53 -2.39 -6.87 9.57
N MET A 54 -2.31 -6.14 8.45
CA MET A 54 -1.78 -6.67 7.19
C MET A 54 -0.36 -7.19 7.36
N ALA A 55 0.53 -6.42 8.01
CA ALA A 55 1.92 -6.81 8.23
C ALA A 55 2.02 -8.11 9.05
N VAL A 56 1.22 -8.22 10.13
CA VAL A 56 1.13 -9.44 10.94
C VAL A 56 0.69 -10.64 10.10
N CYS A 57 -0.33 -10.49 9.26
CA CYS A 57 -0.79 -11.57 8.39
C CYS A 57 0.29 -12.03 7.40
N ILE A 58 0.96 -11.10 6.71
CA ILE A 58 1.97 -11.42 5.69
C ILE A 58 3.22 -12.02 6.32
N ILE A 59 3.72 -11.44 7.43
CA ILE A 59 4.88 -11.97 8.16
C ILE A 59 4.55 -13.34 8.74
N GLY A 60 3.37 -13.48 9.36
CA GLY A 60 2.89 -14.75 9.88
C GLY A 60 2.85 -15.83 8.81
N ALA A 61 2.33 -15.52 7.62
CA ALA A 61 2.30 -16.43 6.48
C ALA A 61 3.71 -16.85 6.04
N GLY A 62 4.66 -15.90 5.99
CA GLY A 62 6.05 -16.18 5.62
C GLY A 62 6.82 -17.03 6.64
N CYS A 63 6.38 -17.07 7.90
CA CYS A 63 6.99 -17.88 8.96
C CYS A 63 6.44 -19.31 9.05
N LEU A 64 5.42 -19.66 8.28
CA LEU A 64 4.84 -21.01 8.33
C LEU A 64 5.67 -22.01 7.54
N PRO A 65 5.88 -23.24 8.08
CA PRO A 65 6.51 -24.32 7.33
C PRO A 65 5.52 -24.90 6.32
N VAL A 66 5.45 -24.28 5.15
CA VAL A 66 4.61 -24.72 4.02
C VAL A 66 5.51 -25.31 2.92
N PRO A 67 5.29 -26.56 2.48
CA PRO A 67 6.14 -27.20 1.47
C PRO A 67 6.23 -26.46 0.13
N SER A 68 5.15 -25.76 -0.25
CA SER A 68 5.07 -24.96 -1.47
C SER A 68 6.02 -23.75 -1.47
N MET A 69 6.27 -23.15 -0.31
CA MET A 69 7.15 -22.00 -0.12
C MET A 69 8.64 -22.34 -0.27
N ILE A 70 8.98 -23.63 -0.38
CA ILE A 70 10.35 -24.12 -0.60
C ILE A 70 10.53 -24.57 -2.06
N ASN A 71 9.56 -25.30 -2.60
CA ASN A 71 9.74 -26.03 -3.85
C ASN A 71 8.98 -25.43 -5.05
N CYS A 72 8.08 -24.46 -4.85
CA CYS A 72 7.19 -23.98 -5.90
C CYS A 72 7.44 -22.50 -6.25
N VAL A 73 8.17 -22.28 -7.34
CA VAL A 73 8.45 -20.93 -7.88
C VAL A 73 7.17 -20.14 -8.15
N TYR A 74 6.11 -20.79 -8.62
CA TYR A 74 4.82 -20.15 -8.90
C TYR A 74 4.02 -19.75 -7.65
N VAL A 75 4.46 -20.14 -6.44
CA VAL A 75 3.93 -19.66 -5.15
C VAL A 75 4.85 -18.58 -4.56
N ILE A 76 6.16 -18.81 -4.63
CA ILE A 76 7.18 -17.90 -4.09
C ILE A 76 7.20 -16.55 -4.82
N LEU A 77 7.12 -16.56 -6.16
CA LEU A 77 7.12 -15.32 -6.96
C LEU A 77 5.95 -14.39 -6.62
N PRO A 78 4.67 -14.83 -6.64
CA PRO A 78 3.58 -13.95 -6.25
C PRO A 78 3.65 -13.53 -4.78
N PHE A 79 4.17 -14.37 -3.88
CA PHE A 79 4.34 -14.01 -2.47
C PHE A 79 5.40 -12.93 -2.26
N THR A 80 6.53 -13.02 -2.96
CA THR A 80 7.58 -11.99 -2.89
C THR A 80 7.11 -10.65 -3.46
N VAL A 81 6.37 -10.66 -4.58
CA VAL A 81 5.72 -9.46 -5.11
C VAL A 81 4.75 -8.87 -4.10
N CYS A 82 3.91 -9.71 -3.48
CA CYS A 82 3.00 -9.30 -2.40
C CYS A 82 3.77 -8.60 -1.26
N PHE A 83 4.85 -9.22 -0.76
CA PHE A 83 5.66 -8.68 0.31
C PHE A 83 6.27 -7.31 -0.02
N ILE A 84 6.86 -7.17 -1.22
CA ILE A 84 7.45 -5.90 -1.68
C ILE A 84 6.37 -4.80 -1.79
N CYS A 85 5.20 -5.12 -2.34
CA CYS A 85 4.09 -4.19 -2.43
C CYS A 85 3.57 -3.79 -1.03
N ALA A 86 3.50 -4.72 -0.07
CA ALA A 86 3.11 -4.45 1.31
C ALA A 86 4.06 -3.46 1.99
N VAL A 87 5.38 -3.66 1.85
CA VAL A 87 6.39 -2.71 2.35
C VAL A 87 6.20 -1.32 1.72
N SER A 88 5.91 -1.27 0.42
CA SER A 88 5.65 0.00 -0.30
C SER A 88 4.38 0.72 0.17
N VAL A 89 3.35 -0.02 0.61
CA VAL A 89 2.15 0.53 1.24
C VAL A 89 2.50 1.14 2.60
N ILE A 90 3.20 0.40 3.47
CA ILE A 90 3.62 0.88 4.80
C ILE A 90 4.47 2.14 4.66
N TRP A 91 5.42 2.15 3.72
CA TRP A 91 6.22 3.33 3.43
C TRP A 91 5.38 4.55 3.03
N GLY A 92 4.35 4.35 2.20
CA GLY A 92 3.42 5.41 1.82
C GLY A 92 2.64 5.97 3.01
N ILE A 93 2.25 5.11 3.96
CA ILE A 93 1.55 5.50 5.20
C ILE A 93 2.49 6.23 6.16
N CYS A 94 3.73 5.78 6.34
CA CYS A 94 4.76 6.50 7.08
C CYS A 94 4.95 7.92 6.53
N ARG A 95 5.05 8.04 5.21
CA ARG A 95 5.25 9.32 4.53
C ARG A 95 4.04 10.24 4.70
N LEU A 96 2.83 9.70 4.62
CA LEU A 96 1.60 10.44 4.89
C LEU A 96 1.55 10.95 6.34
N THR A 97 1.91 10.09 7.30
CA THR A 97 1.96 10.41 8.74
C THR A 97 2.96 11.54 9.02
N TYR A 98 4.13 11.51 8.38
CA TYR A 98 5.18 12.52 8.56
C TYR A 98 4.76 13.92 8.08
N HIS A 99 4.09 14.03 6.93
CA HIS A 99 3.68 15.33 6.39
C HIS A 99 2.36 15.84 7.00
N GLY A 100 1.54 14.94 7.56
CA GLY A 100 0.34 15.29 8.30
C GLY A 100 -0.81 15.78 7.41
N SER A 101 -1.59 16.73 7.92
CA SER A 101 -2.86 17.18 7.32
C SER A 101 -2.69 18.24 6.22
N SER A 102 -1.47 18.68 5.91
CA SER A 102 -1.16 19.54 4.76
C SER A 102 -0.05 18.92 3.94
N LEU A 103 -0.36 18.57 2.70
CA LEU A 103 0.53 17.88 1.78
C LEU A 103 0.87 18.79 0.59
N ARG A 104 2.14 18.86 0.21
CA ARG A 104 2.49 19.46 -1.10
C ARG A 104 1.96 18.56 -2.22
N ALA A 105 1.59 19.13 -3.37
CA ALA A 105 1.00 18.39 -4.49
C ALA A 105 1.79 17.12 -4.89
N TYR A 106 3.12 17.21 -4.99
CA TYR A 106 3.95 16.04 -5.33
C TYR A 106 4.00 14.98 -4.21
N VAL A 107 3.78 15.37 -2.96
CA VAL A 107 3.69 14.43 -1.83
C VAL A 107 2.34 13.72 -1.90
N TYR A 108 1.26 14.47 -2.12
CA TYR A 108 -0.09 13.97 -2.30
C TYR A 108 -0.18 12.92 -3.43
N ASP A 109 0.28 13.27 -4.63
CA ASP A 109 0.31 12.36 -5.79
C ASP A 109 1.11 11.08 -5.51
N ALA A 110 2.18 11.19 -4.73
CA ALA A 110 3.05 10.06 -4.41
C ALA A 110 2.57 9.21 -3.21
N THR A 111 1.61 9.69 -2.42
CA THR A 111 1.07 8.98 -1.25
C THR A 111 -0.40 8.66 -1.43
N VAL A 112 -1.29 9.63 -1.35
CA VAL A 112 -2.75 9.44 -1.33
C VAL A 112 -3.24 8.79 -2.63
N GLU A 113 -2.68 9.17 -3.77
CA GLU A 113 -3.08 8.61 -5.06
C GLU A 113 -2.45 7.23 -5.33
N GLN A 114 -1.18 7.04 -4.94
CA GLN A 114 -0.44 5.82 -5.24
C GLN A 114 -0.62 4.68 -4.24
N VAL A 115 -0.86 4.95 -2.95
CA VAL A 115 -1.02 3.91 -1.93
C VAL A 115 -2.19 2.96 -2.24
N PRO A 116 -3.39 3.44 -2.64
CA PRO A 116 -4.48 2.57 -3.09
C PRO A 116 -4.08 1.66 -4.26
N MET A 117 -3.25 2.14 -5.19
CA MET A 117 -2.76 1.36 -6.32
C MET A 117 -1.75 0.30 -5.87
N ARG A 118 -0.84 0.65 -4.95
CA ARG A 118 0.12 -0.28 -4.34
C ARG A 118 -0.60 -1.39 -3.57
N ALA A 119 -1.69 -1.05 -2.87
CA ALA A 119 -2.54 -2.01 -2.17
C ALA A 119 -3.14 -3.06 -3.13
N VAL A 120 -3.55 -2.66 -4.34
CA VAL A 120 -4.01 -3.60 -5.38
C VAL A 120 -2.89 -4.57 -5.78
N GLY A 121 -1.65 -4.07 -5.93
CA GLY A 121 -0.49 -4.93 -6.20
C GLY A 121 -0.30 -6.01 -5.12
N THR A 122 -0.43 -5.63 -3.84
CA THR A 122 -0.37 -6.59 -2.73
C THR A 122 -1.53 -7.60 -2.76
N ILE A 123 -2.76 -7.15 -3.03
CA ILE A 123 -3.94 -8.02 -3.13
C ILE A 123 -3.77 -9.04 -4.27
N VAL A 124 -3.33 -8.60 -5.45
CA VAL A 124 -3.11 -9.48 -6.60
C VAL A 124 -1.98 -10.48 -6.31
N GLY A 125 -0.89 -10.03 -5.69
CA GLY A 125 0.19 -10.92 -5.27
C GLY A 125 -0.28 -11.98 -4.26
N ALA A 126 -1.05 -11.59 -3.25
CA ALA A 126 -1.64 -12.53 -2.28
C ALA A 126 -2.59 -13.53 -2.97
N GLY A 127 -3.46 -13.06 -3.86
CA GLY A 127 -4.37 -13.91 -4.64
C GLY A 127 -3.64 -14.90 -5.54
N GLY A 128 -2.57 -14.45 -6.21
CA GLY A 128 -1.70 -15.34 -7.00
C GLY A 128 -1.00 -16.39 -6.15
N THR A 129 -0.60 -16.04 -4.94
CA THR A 129 0.03 -16.97 -3.99
C THR A 129 -0.96 -18.04 -3.54
N ILE A 130 -2.19 -17.64 -3.19
CA ILE A 130 -3.27 -18.58 -2.82
C ILE A 130 -3.59 -19.51 -3.99
N ALA A 131 -3.71 -18.97 -5.21
CA ALA A 131 -3.97 -19.79 -6.39
C ALA A 131 -2.85 -20.82 -6.63
N GLY A 132 -1.59 -20.41 -6.46
CA GLY A 132 -0.44 -21.30 -6.52
C GLY A 132 -0.49 -22.39 -5.43
N GLU A 133 -0.83 -22.03 -4.20
CA GLU A 133 -0.98 -22.98 -3.10
C GLU A 133 -2.07 -24.02 -3.39
N LEU A 134 -3.21 -23.59 -3.92
CA LEU A 134 -4.29 -24.50 -4.31
C LEU A 134 -3.84 -25.48 -5.41
N ILE A 135 -3.08 -25.00 -6.40
CA ILE A 135 -2.51 -25.87 -7.44
C ILE A 135 -1.53 -26.89 -6.82
N TYR A 136 -0.72 -26.45 -5.86
CA TYR A 136 0.21 -27.33 -5.14
C TYR A 136 -0.55 -28.45 -4.39
N LEU A 137 -1.60 -28.10 -3.66
CA LEU A 137 -2.43 -29.05 -2.91
C LEU A 137 -3.17 -30.03 -3.82
N VAL A 138 -3.68 -29.58 -4.97
CA VAL A 138 -4.32 -30.46 -5.96
C VAL A 138 -3.33 -31.47 -6.54
N LYS A 139 -2.07 -31.06 -6.78
CA LYS A 139 -1.05 -31.94 -7.38
C LYS A 139 -0.45 -32.95 -6.40
N ASN A 140 -0.18 -32.53 -5.16
CA ASN A 140 0.55 -33.32 -4.19
C ASN A 140 -0.35 -33.97 -3.12
N GLY A 141 -1.65 -33.66 -3.14
CA GLY A 141 -2.61 -34.13 -2.16
C GLY A 141 -2.50 -33.44 -0.81
N PHE A 142 -3.41 -33.81 0.09
CA PHE A 142 -3.47 -33.29 1.45
C PHE A 142 -2.60 -34.17 2.36
N GLY A 143 -1.33 -33.79 2.57
CA GLY A 143 -0.38 -34.51 3.43
C GLY A 143 -0.38 -34.06 4.90
N GLU A 144 0.70 -34.33 5.64
CA GLU A 144 0.82 -33.94 7.06
C GLU A 144 0.83 -32.41 7.29
N ALA A 145 1.17 -31.62 6.27
CA ALA A 145 1.24 -30.15 6.32
C ALA A 145 -0.07 -29.44 5.93
N VAL A 146 -1.22 -30.13 5.93
CA VAL A 146 -2.52 -29.54 5.56
C VAL A 146 -2.89 -28.38 6.47
N PHE A 147 -2.64 -28.51 7.77
CA PHE A 147 -2.95 -27.45 8.72
C PHE A 147 -2.17 -26.16 8.44
N SER A 148 -0.86 -26.25 8.19
CA SER A 148 -0.04 -25.08 7.86
C SER A 148 -0.43 -24.47 6.52
N SER A 149 -0.81 -25.29 5.54
CA SER A 149 -1.28 -24.84 4.22
C SER A 149 -2.62 -24.09 4.31
N VAL A 150 -3.57 -24.62 5.10
CA VAL A 150 -4.85 -23.94 5.36
C VAL A 150 -4.63 -22.63 6.11
N LEU A 151 -3.80 -22.64 7.17
CA LEU A 151 -3.47 -21.43 7.92
C LEU A 151 -2.79 -20.37 7.05
N PHE A 152 -1.89 -20.79 6.15
CA PHE A 152 -1.23 -19.91 5.19
C PHE A 152 -2.23 -19.22 4.25
N ILE A 153 -3.16 -19.99 3.66
CA ILE A 153 -4.24 -19.44 2.83
C ILE A 153 -5.10 -18.46 3.63
N LEU A 154 -5.48 -18.81 4.86
CA LEU A 154 -6.31 -17.95 5.72
C LEU A 154 -5.62 -16.63 6.05
N LEU A 155 -4.31 -16.65 6.35
CA LEU A 155 -3.54 -15.43 6.62
C LEU A 155 -3.45 -14.55 5.37
N LEU A 156 -3.22 -15.13 4.18
CA LEU A 156 -3.19 -14.36 2.93
C LEU A 156 -4.57 -13.80 2.56
N ALA A 157 -5.63 -14.58 2.77
CA ALA A 157 -7.01 -14.11 2.57
C ALA A 157 -7.37 -12.99 3.56
N GLY A 158 -6.96 -13.11 4.81
CA GLY A 158 -7.07 -12.07 5.82
C GLY A 158 -6.33 -10.79 5.41
N ALA A 159 -5.09 -10.93 4.92
CA ALA A 159 -4.32 -9.80 4.42
C ALA A 159 -5.03 -9.10 3.25
N MET A 160 -5.58 -9.85 2.29
CA MET A 160 -6.37 -9.28 1.19
C MET A 160 -7.57 -8.50 1.69
N ALA A 161 -8.36 -9.08 2.61
CA ALA A 161 -9.53 -8.42 3.17
C ALA A 161 -9.13 -7.11 3.87
N VAL A 162 -8.12 -7.15 4.74
CA VAL A 162 -7.60 -5.98 5.45
C VAL A 162 -7.11 -4.90 4.49
N LEU A 163 -6.40 -5.27 3.43
CA LEU A 163 -5.94 -4.34 2.39
C LEU A 163 -7.09 -3.72 1.60
N THR A 164 -8.17 -4.46 1.34
CA THR A 164 -9.36 -3.88 0.68
C THR A 164 -10.01 -2.81 1.56
N PHE A 165 -10.14 -3.05 2.87
CA PHE A 165 -10.64 -2.06 3.82
C PHE A 165 -9.69 -0.85 3.92
N LEU A 166 -8.38 -1.08 4.06
CA LEU A 166 -7.37 -0.02 4.04
C LEU A 166 -7.49 0.83 2.78
N ARG A 167 -7.63 0.20 1.60
CA ARG A 167 -7.80 0.89 0.33
C ARG A 167 -9.07 1.74 0.32
N VAL A 168 -10.18 1.21 0.81
CA VAL A 168 -11.44 1.96 0.90
C VAL A 168 -11.30 3.17 1.82
N GLU A 169 -10.68 3.02 3.00
CA GLU A 169 -10.43 4.13 3.91
C GLU A 169 -9.50 5.19 3.31
N MET A 170 -8.48 4.76 2.57
CA MET A 170 -7.59 5.67 1.83
C MET A 170 -8.34 6.46 0.74
N LEU A 171 -9.30 5.85 0.05
CA LEU A 171 -10.09 6.51 -0.99
C LEU A 171 -11.19 7.42 -0.44
N LYS A 172 -11.66 7.18 0.79
CA LYS A 172 -12.61 8.06 1.49
C LYS A 172 -11.99 9.37 1.94
N MET A 173 -10.67 9.45 1.98
CA MET A 173 -9.96 10.64 2.42
C MET A 173 -10.18 11.81 1.46
N LYS A 174 -10.87 12.86 1.94
CA LYS A 174 -11.15 14.08 1.17
C LYS A 174 -10.09 15.14 1.40
N TRP A 175 -9.58 15.69 0.29
CA TRP A 175 -8.52 16.69 0.30
C TRP A 175 -8.93 17.90 -0.52
N ILE A 176 -8.78 19.08 0.07
CA ILE A 176 -9.04 20.36 -0.57
C ILE A 176 -7.73 20.86 -1.16
N ARG A 177 -7.75 21.25 -2.44
CA ARG A 177 -6.61 21.91 -3.08
C ARG A 177 -6.56 23.37 -2.66
N GLY A 178 -5.67 23.68 -1.71
CA GLY A 178 -5.25 25.02 -1.37
C GLY A 178 -4.26 25.60 -2.40
N VAL A 179 -4.38 26.90 -2.66
CA VAL A 179 -3.49 27.67 -3.54
C VAL A 179 -2.30 28.17 -2.74
#